data_AF-A0A430FN02-F1
#
_entry.id   AF-A0A430FN02-F1
#
_cell.length_a   1.000
_cell.length_b   1.000
_cell.length_c   1.000
_cell.angle_alpha   90.00
_cell.angle_beta   90.00
_cell.angle_gamma   90.00
#
_symmetry.space_group_name_H-M   'P 1'
#
loop_
_entity.id
_entity.type
_entity.pdbx_description
1 polymer ?
#
loop_
_entity_poly.entity_id
_entity_poly.type
_entity_poly.pdbx_seq_one_letter_code
_entity_poly.pdbx_strand_id
1 'polypeptide(L)'
;MAIPNEIPAHARVVVRVSEGVDPIDHRMKYRDYVGHVTSWDGHTLEMTRDAAANGSRPEQRVTIDADTIITLKPVPERPFTRP
;
A
#
# COMPACT_ATOMS: atom_id res chain seq x y z
N MET A 1 14.08 5.91 -3.91
CA MET A 1 13.53 6.46 -2.66
C MET A 1 13.88 5.47 -1.56
N ALA A 2 14.28 5.89 -0.36
CA ALA A 2 14.58 4.94 0.71
C ALA A 2 13.27 4.56 1.42
N ILE A 3 12.88 3.29 1.32
CA ILE A 3 11.79 2.72 2.13
C ILE A 3 12.32 2.57 3.56
N PRO A 4 11.50 2.83 4.60
CA PRO A 4 11.93 2.62 5.98
C PRO A 4 12.41 1.18 6.21
N ASN A 5 13.45 1.01 7.03
CA ASN A 5 13.89 -0.34 7.44
C ASN A 5 12.82 -1.06 8.26
N GLU A 6 11.96 -0.32 8.94
CA GLU A 6 10.86 -0.86 9.74
C GLU A 6 9.55 -0.17 9.36
N ILE A 7 8.50 -0.98 9.20
CA ILE A 7 7.13 -0.53 9.06
C ILE A 7 6.32 -1.28 10.12
N PRO A 8 5.68 -0.57 11.08
CA PRO A 8 4.97 -1.24 12.16
C PRO A 8 3.83 -2.11 11.62
N ALA A 9 3.70 -3.33 12.16
CA ALA A 9 2.52 -4.15 11.94
C ALA A 9 1.27 -3.38 12.40
N HIS A 10 0.16 -3.60 11.69
CA HIS A 10 -1.12 -2.92 11.84
C HIS A 10 -1.14 -1.42 11.51
N ALA A 11 0.00 -0.80 11.15
CA ALA A 11 -0.02 0.55 10.63
C ALA A 11 -0.85 0.62 9.34
N ARG A 12 -1.73 1.62 9.24
CA ARG A 12 -2.46 1.87 8.00
C ARG A 12 -1.61 2.74 7.08
N VAL A 13 -1.43 2.30 5.84
CA VAL A 13 -0.55 2.96 4.86
C VAL A 13 -1.22 3.09 3.50
N VAL A 14 -0.79 4.10 2.74
CA VAL A 14 -0.96 4.16 1.28
C VAL A 14 0.36 3.81 0.62
N VAL A 15 0.32 2.85 -0.29
CA VAL A 15 1.47 2.38 -1.06
C VAL A 15 1.16 2.53 -2.53
N ARG A 16 2.02 3.25 -3.26
CA ARG A 16 1.98 3.30 -4.73
C ARG A 16 3.09 2.42 -5.27
N VAL A 17 2.74 1.52 -6.16
CA VAL A 17 3.68 0.65 -6.89
C VAL A 17 3.70 1.00 -8.36
N SER A 18 4.82 0.73 -9.03
CA SER A 18 4.88 0.69 -10.49
C SER A 18 4.45 -0.69 -11.00
N GLU A 19 3.59 -0.72 -12.01
CA GLU A 19 3.19 -1.96 -12.71
C GLU A 19 4.01 -2.19 -14.00
N GLY A 20 5.03 -1.36 -14.23
CA GLY A 20 5.80 -1.34 -15.47
C GLY A 20 5.15 -0.51 -16.58
N VAL A 21 5.77 -0.57 -17.75
CA VAL A 21 5.31 0.14 -18.95
C VAL A 21 4.26 -0.72 -19.66
N ASP A 22 3.08 -0.14 -19.90
CA ASP A 22 2.02 -0.80 -20.65
C ASP A 22 2.44 -0.97 -22.12
N PRO A 23 2.37 -2.17 -22.71
CA PRO A 23 2.80 -2.42 -24.08
C PRO A 23 1.89 -1.77 -25.14
N ILE A 24 0.65 -1.38 -24.80
CA ILE A 24 -0.33 -0.81 -25.74
C ILE A 24 -0.11 0.68 -25.91
N ASP A 25 -0.02 1.42 -24.80
CA ASP A 25 0.09 2.89 -24.83
C ASP A 25 1.49 3.41 -24.49
N HIS A 26 2.43 2.52 -24.18
CA HIS A 26 3.83 2.79 -23.84
C HIS A 26 4.00 3.73 -22.64
N ARG A 27 3.02 3.77 -21.73
CA ARG A 27 3.08 4.60 -20.51
C ARG A 27 3.33 3.74 -19.28
N MET A 28 4.12 4.28 -18.36
CA MET A 28 4.28 3.69 -17.03
C MET A 28 2.93 3.67 -16.31
N LYS A 29 2.55 2.50 -15.80
CA LYS A 29 1.33 2.30 -15.00
C LYS A 29 1.70 2.20 -13.52
N TYR A 30 0.74 2.60 -12.70
CA TYR A 30 0.89 2.59 -11.25
C TYR A 30 -0.37 2.02 -10.62
N ARG A 31 -0.20 1.44 -9.45
CA ARG A 31 -1.30 0.94 -8.64
C ARG A 31 -1.16 1.40 -7.21
N ASP A 32 -2.29 1.80 -6.63
CA ASP A 32 -2.36 2.26 -5.25
C ASP A 32 -3.05 1.20 -4.38
N TYR A 33 -2.43 0.93 -3.24
CA TYR A 33 -2.95 0.09 -2.18
C TYR A 33 -3.15 0.94 -0.94
N VAL A 34 -4.29 0.78 -0.28
CA VAL A 34 -4.57 1.35 1.03
C VAL A 34 -4.98 0.21 1.93
N GLY A 35 -4.37 0.11 3.11
CA GLY A 35 -4.68 -0.96 4.04
C GLY A 35 -3.71 -1.04 5.20
N HIS A 36 -3.76 -2.17 5.92
CA HIS A 36 -3.02 -2.39 7.15
C HIS A 36 -1.85 -3.33 6.90
N VAL A 37 -0.67 -2.93 7.36
CA VAL A 37 0.55 -3.73 7.26
C VAL A 37 0.42 -4.99 8.10
N THR A 38 0.75 -6.13 7.52
CA THR A 38 0.83 -7.42 8.23
C THR A 38 2.28 -7.71 8.60
N SER A 39 3.21 -7.53 7.67
CA SER A 39 4.64 -7.75 7.87
C SER A 39 5.49 -6.93 6.90
N TRP A 40 6.72 -6.65 7.28
CA TRP A 40 7.74 -5.99 6.45
C TRP A 40 9.11 -6.55 6.82
N ASP A 41 9.85 -7.04 5.83
CA ASP A 41 11.17 -7.66 6.01
C ASP A 41 12.32 -6.90 5.33
N GLY A 42 12.05 -5.70 4.79
CA GLY A 42 13.01 -4.92 4.01
C GLY A 42 12.94 -5.13 2.49
N HIS A 43 12.35 -6.23 2.04
CA HIS A 43 12.26 -6.63 0.63
C HIS A 43 10.82 -6.81 0.16
N THR A 44 9.95 -7.23 1.08
CA THR A 44 8.57 -7.59 0.81
C THR A 44 7.67 -6.95 1.87
N LEU A 45 6.64 -6.26 1.39
CA LEU A 45 5.57 -5.73 2.21
C LEU A 45 4.34 -6.63 2.07
N GLU A 46 3.94 -7.26 3.17
CA GLU A 46 2.64 -7.92 3.27
C GLU A 46 1.65 -6.98 3.93
N MET A 47 0.48 -6.84 3.33
CA MET A 47 -0.59 -6.04 3.91
C MET A 47 -1.97 -6.59 3.58
N THR A 48 -2.95 -6.26 4.40
CA THR A 48 -4.37 -6.45 4.08
C THR A 48 -4.91 -5.15 3.50
N ARG A 49 -5.17 -5.15 2.18
CA ARG A 49 -5.79 -4.02 1.49
C ARG A 49 -7.25 -3.89 1.93
N ASP A 50 -7.65 -2.67 2.24
CA ASP A 50 -9.02 -2.32 2.61
C ASP A 50 -10.01 -2.63 1.47
N ALA A 51 -11.23 -3.03 1.86
CA ALA A 51 -12.36 -3.08 0.96
C ALA A 51 -12.69 -1.68 0.40
N ALA A 52 -13.24 -1.62 -0.80
CA ALA A 52 -13.77 -0.36 -1.32
C ALA A 52 -15.00 0.06 -0.50
N ALA A 53 -15.10 1.35 -0.18
CA ALA A 53 -16.19 1.90 0.64
C ALA A 53 -17.59 1.63 0.06
N ASN A 54 -17.71 1.44 -1.25
CA ASN A 54 -18.95 1.13 -1.95
C ASN A 54 -19.20 -0.37 -2.15
N GLY A 55 -18.38 -1.25 -1.56
CA GLY A 55 -18.52 -2.70 -1.67
C GLY A 55 -18.10 -3.30 -3.02
N SER A 56 -17.66 -2.50 -4.00
CA SER A 56 -17.25 -2.98 -5.33
C SER A 56 -16.02 -3.90 -5.33
N ARG A 57 -15.26 -3.90 -4.23
CA ARG A 57 -14.03 -4.65 -4.10
C ARG A 57 -13.84 -5.10 -2.66
N PRO A 58 -13.67 -6.42 -2.41
CA PRO A 58 -13.44 -6.92 -1.07
C PRO A 58 -12.04 -6.56 -0.56
N GLU A 59 -11.86 -6.69 0.75
CA GLU A 59 -10.54 -6.72 1.35
C GLU A 59 -9.71 -7.88 0.80
N GLN A 60 -8.39 -7.72 0.77
CA GLN A 60 -7.51 -8.71 0.16
C GLN A 60 -6.12 -8.66 0.77
N ARG A 61 -5.53 -9.82 1.08
CA ARG A 61 -4.10 -9.92 1.39
C ARG A 61 -3.29 -9.73 0.12
N VAL A 62 -2.31 -8.83 0.18
CA VAL A 62 -1.42 -8.51 -0.93
C VAL A 62 0.02 -8.53 -0.45
N THR A 63 0.89 -8.97 -1.35
CA THR A 63 2.34 -9.01 -1.18
C THR A 63 2.93 -8.07 -2.23
N ILE A 64 3.80 -7.15 -1.79
CA ILE A 64 4.35 -6.09 -2.63
C ILE A 64 5.87 -6.11 -2.51
N ASP A 65 6.56 -6.21 -3.64
CA ASP A 65 8.02 -6.15 -3.71
C ASP A 65 8.50 -4.71 -3.50
N ALA A 66 9.48 -4.52 -2.62
CA ALA A 66 10.06 -3.23 -2.26
C ALA A 66 10.54 -2.44 -3.48
N ASP A 67 11.14 -3.12 -4.46
CA ASP A 67 11.68 -2.51 -5.67
C ASP A 67 10.60 -1.86 -6.54
N THR A 68 9.34 -2.28 -6.39
CA THR A 68 8.22 -1.71 -7.14
C THR A 68 7.62 -0.49 -6.46
N ILE A 69 7.91 -0.26 -5.17
CA ILE A 69 7.30 0.79 -4.37
C ILE A 69 7.88 2.16 -4.76
N ILE A 70 7.00 3.03 -5.25
CA ILE A 70 7.31 4.40 -5.67
C ILE A 70 7.11 5.38 -4.52
N THR A 71 6.02 5.20 -3.76
CA THR A 71 5.75 6.01 -2.57
C THR A 71 5.09 5.17 -1.49
N LEU A 72 5.49 5.41 -0.25
CA LEU A 72 4.85 4.88 0.94
C LEU A 72 4.53 6.04 1.91
N LYS A 73 3.29 6.10 2.38
CA LYS A 73 2.84 7.14 3.32
C LYS A 73 1.97 6.52 4.43
N PRO A 74 2.22 6.86 5.70
CA PRO A 74 1.28 6.48 6.76
C PRO A 74 -0.04 7.21 6.57
N VAL A 75 -1.14 6.52 6.87
CA VAL A 75 -2.49 7.10 6.99
C VAL A 75 -2.75 7.30 8.47
N PRO A 76 -2.76 8.55 8.97
CA PRO A 76 -3.07 8.82 10.36
C PRO A 76 -4.48 8.29 10.70
N GLU A 77 -4.62 7.68 11.87
CA GLU A 77 -5.95 7.42 12.43
C GLU A 77 -6.65 8.75 12.73
N ARG A 78 -7.98 8.80 12.55
CA ARG A 78 -8.74 9.99 12.90
C ARG A 78 -8.56 10.26 14.41
N PRO A 79 -8.10 11.46 14.80
CA PRO A 79 -8.09 11.84 16.20
C PRO A 79 -9.50 11.70 16.76
N PHE A 80 -9.62 11.03 17.91
CA PHE A 80 -10.89 10.89 18.60
C PHE A 80 -11.25 12.26 19.20
N THR A 81 -12.06 13.06 18.51
CA THR A 81 -12.72 14.20 19.15
C THR A 81 -13.77 13.61 20.10
N ARG A 82 -13.49 13.67 21.41
CA ARG A 82 -14.54 13.42 22.42
C ARG A 82 -15.71 14.38 22.14
N PRO A 83 -16.97 13.90 22.27
CA PRO A 83 -18.15 14.75 22.11
C PRO A 83 -18.18 15.88 23.15
#